data_AF-A0A943SPJ6-F1
#
_entry.id   AF-A0A943SPJ6-F1
#
_cell.length_a   1.000
_cell.length_b   1.000
_cell.length_c   1.000
_cell.angle_alpha   90.00
_cell.angle_beta   90.00
_cell.angle_gamma   90.00
#
_symmetry.space_group_name_H-M   'P 1'
#
loop_
_entity.id
_entity.type
_entity.pdbx_description
1 polymer ?
#
loop_
_entity_poly.entity_id
_entity_poly.type
_entity_poly.pdbx_seq_one_letter_code
_entity_poly.pdbx_strand_id
1 'polypeptide(L)'
;MMAKKDLRNKKNVAFIIFAILIIISTCFYYVKMRKPDAYVTMDPLTIQFHFTGYDGSGKAEIEILEYPKIVSLKNEKDREDIEKILHNPSIEWSKNENLRNGEEIFYYLRYPNTGRYNIKFDRDYGSTGTRVQDLIPTK
;
A
#
# COMPACT_ATOMS: atom_id res chain seq x y z
N MET A 1 -51.58 36.17 29.59
CA MET A 1 -50.69 35.65 30.65
C MET A 1 -49.90 34.49 30.06
N MET A 2 -48.59 34.65 29.84
CA MET A 2 -47.74 33.63 29.22
C MET A 2 -47.59 32.41 30.14
N ALA A 3 -48.03 31.24 29.67
CA ALA A 3 -47.73 29.97 30.32
C ALA A 3 -46.23 29.65 30.13
N LYS A 4 -45.44 29.74 31.21
CA LYS A 4 -44.09 29.18 31.25
C LYS A 4 -44.19 27.67 30.99
N LYS A 5 -43.76 27.25 29.81
CA LYS A 5 -43.61 25.84 29.45
C LYS A 5 -42.39 25.30 30.21
N ASP A 6 -42.60 24.88 31.45
CA ASP A 6 -41.57 24.17 32.23
C ASP A 6 -41.44 22.76 31.67
N LEU A 7 -40.71 22.63 30.55
CA LEU A 7 -40.46 21.36 29.89
C LEU A 7 -39.31 20.61 30.58
N ARG A 8 -39.36 20.49 31.92
CA ARG A 8 -38.42 19.65 32.69
C ARG A 8 -38.79 18.17 32.55
N ASN A 9 -38.76 17.67 31.33
CA ASN A 9 -38.82 16.24 31.05
C ASN A 9 -37.40 15.68 31.23
N LYS A 10 -36.99 15.39 32.48
CA LYS A 10 -35.67 14.80 32.81
C LYS A 10 -35.33 13.57 31.94
N LYS A 11 -36.35 12.81 31.51
CA LYS A 11 -36.23 11.70 30.56
C LYS A 11 -35.70 12.11 29.19
N ASN A 12 -36.08 13.28 28.66
CA ASN A 12 -35.62 13.76 27.36
C ASN A 12 -34.15 14.23 27.42
N VAL A 13 -33.74 14.87 28.52
CA VAL A 13 -32.34 15.29 28.71
C VAL A 13 -31.43 14.07 28.86
N ALA A 14 -31.84 13.05 29.63
CA ALA A 14 -31.09 11.82 29.76
C ALA A 14 -30.97 11.05 28.42
N PHE A 15 -32.05 11.01 27.63
CA PHE A 15 -32.04 10.40 26.29
C PHE A 15 -31.11 11.15 25.33
N ILE A 16 -31.11 12.48 25.36
CA ILE A 16 -30.20 13.31 24.55
C ILE A 16 -28.74 13.05 24.94
N ILE A 17 -28.43 12.99 26.24
CA ILE A 17 -27.07 12.69 26.72
C ILE A 17 -26.63 11.28 26.27
N PHE A 18 -27.52 10.30 26.35
CA PHE A 18 -27.24 8.92 25.91
C PHE A 18 -27.00 8.84 24.40
N ALA A 19 -27.81 9.54 23.60
CA ALA A 19 -27.61 9.62 22.15
C ALA A 19 -26.27 10.28 21.78
N ILE A 20 -25.88 11.34 22.48
CA ILE A 20 -24.57 11.99 22.29
C ILE A 20 -23.42 11.04 22.64
N LEU A 21 -23.52 10.28 23.73
CA LEU A 21 -22.50 9.29 24.11
C LEU A 21 -22.36 8.18 23.07
N ILE A 22 -23.46 7.71 22.49
CA ILE A 22 -23.41 6.73 21.40
C ILE A 22 -22.68 7.34 20.19
N ILE A 23 -23.02 8.56 19.78
CA ILE A 23 -22.38 9.21 18.64
C ILE A 23 -20.87 9.38 18.89
N ILE A 24 -20.48 9.85 20.07
CA ILE A 24 -19.06 10.01 20.44
C ILE A 24 -18.35 8.65 20.44
N SER A 25 -18.96 7.62 21.03
CA SER A 25 -18.41 6.25 21.06
C SER A 25 -18.23 5.69 19.65
N THR A 26 -19.24 5.81 18.79
CA THR A 26 -19.19 5.37 17.40
C THR A 26 -18.13 6.14 16.62
N CYS A 27 -18.06 7.47 16.75
CA CYS A 27 -17.01 8.29 16.11
C CYS A 27 -15.61 7.89 16.59
N PHE A 28 -15.41 7.73 17.90
CA PHE A 28 -14.12 7.34 18.46
C PHE A 28 -13.69 5.94 17.98
N TYR A 29 -14.63 4.99 17.98
CA TYR A 29 -14.40 3.65 17.46
C TYR A 29 -14.04 3.68 15.97
N TYR A 30 -14.75 4.48 15.18
CA TYR A 30 -14.52 4.64 13.75
C TYR A 30 -13.13 5.23 13.45
N VAL A 31 -12.71 6.25 14.20
CA VAL A 31 -11.38 6.87 14.06
C VAL A 31 -10.27 5.92 14.52
N LYS A 32 -10.47 5.18 15.61
CA LYS A 32 -9.47 4.24 16.15
C LYS A 32 -9.29 3.01 15.27
N MET A 33 -10.37 2.50 14.66
CA MET A 33 -10.32 1.33 13.79
C MET A 33 -9.65 1.59 12.44
N ARG A 34 -9.67 2.82 11.94
CA ARG A 34 -9.03 3.16 10.65
C ARG A 34 -7.50 3.30 10.72
N LYS A 35 -6.88 3.17 11.89
CA LYS A 35 -5.41 3.12 11.95
C LYS A 35 -4.93 1.87 11.21
N PRO A 36 -4.00 2.03 10.25
CA PRO A 36 -3.44 0.88 9.53
C PRO A 36 -2.74 -0.06 10.50
N ASP A 37 -2.70 -1.34 10.16
CA ASP A 37 -2.03 -2.35 10.98
C ASP A 37 -0.50 -2.20 10.87
N ALA A 38 -0.01 -1.76 9.71
CA ALA A 38 1.36 -1.28 9.52
C ALA A 38 1.42 -0.02 8.66
N TYR A 39 2.35 0.85 9.00
CA TYR A 39 2.83 1.91 8.12
C TYR A 39 4.20 1.52 7.59
N VAL A 40 4.35 1.50 6.27
CA VAL A 40 5.53 1.00 5.58
C VAL A 40 6.10 2.12 4.73
N THR A 41 7.42 2.27 4.78
CA THR A 41 8.15 3.16 3.86
C THR A 41 8.66 2.36 2.69
N MET A 42 8.44 2.90 1.49
CA MET A 42 8.97 2.34 0.25
C MET A 42 10.44 2.74 0.02
N ASP A 43 11.06 3.50 0.93
CA ASP A 43 12.46 3.90 0.79
C ASP A 43 13.38 3.19 1.82
N PRO A 44 14.50 2.60 1.38
CA PRO A 44 14.94 2.48 -0.02
C PRO A 44 14.29 1.25 -0.71
N LEU A 45 13.75 1.45 -1.91
CA LEU A 45 13.39 0.36 -2.83
C LEU A 45 14.33 0.44 -4.00
N THR A 46 15.29 -0.47 -4.05
CA THR A 46 16.31 -0.50 -5.10
C THR A 46 16.05 -1.68 -6.03
N ILE A 47 15.87 -1.38 -7.31
CA ILE A 47 15.55 -2.35 -8.35
C ILE A 47 16.65 -2.31 -9.41
N GLN A 48 17.21 -3.49 -9.70
CA GLN A 48 18.20 -3.66 -10.75
C GLN A 48 17.58 -4.43 -11.91
N PHE A 49 17.89 -3.96 -13.13
CA PHE A 49 17.47 -4.62 -14.36
C PHE A 49 18.62 -5.44 -14.93
N HIS A 50 18.29 -6.66 -15.33
CA HIS A 50 19.18 -7.55 -16.04
C HIS A 50 18.57 -7.83 -17.42
N PHE A 51 19.26 -7.37 -18.47
CA PHE A 51 18.90 -7.66 -19.85
C PHE A 51 19.79 -8.77 -20.37
N THR A 52 19.18 -9.81 -20.93
CA THR A 52 19.90 -10.97 -21.45
C THR A 52 19.38 -11.35 -22.83
N GLY A 53 20.24 -11.98 -23.64
CA GLY A 53 19.90 -12.44 -24.98
C GLY A 53 20.31 -11.49 -26.10
N TYR A 54 19.68 -11.66 -27.26
CA TYR A 54 20.02 -10.94 -28.48
C TYR A 54 19.01 -9.84 -28.80
N ASP A 55 19.44 -8.84 -29.56
CA ASP A 55 18.56 -7.78 -30.04
C ASP A 55 17.43 -8.36 -30.90
N GLY A 56 16.18 -8.23 -30.41
CA GLY A 56 14.98 -8.80 -31.01
C GLY A 56 14.45 -10.07 -30.33
N SER A 57 15.24 -10.72 -29.48
CA SER A 57 14.85 -11.90 -28.68
C SER A 57 15.24 -11.77 -27.20
N GLY A 58 15.62 -10.56 -26.79
CA GLY A 58 16.10 -10.28 -25.44
C GLY A 58 15.01 -10.43 -24.39
N LYS A 59 15.44 -10.66 -23.15
CA LYS A 59 14.58 -10.76 -21.97
C LYS A 59 15.03 -9.78 -20.90
N ALA A 60 14.08 -9.28 -20.12
CA ALA A 60 14.33 -8.45 -18.95
C ALA A 60 13.96 -9.20 -17.69
N GLU A 61 14.86 -9.17 -16.72
CA GLU A 61 14.66 -9.67 -15.37
C GLU A 61 14.86 -8.50 -14.39
N ILE A 62 14.05 -8.47 -13.33
CA ILE A 62 14.20 -7.52 -12.23
C ILE A 62 14.71 -8.28 -11.02
N GLU A 63 15.74 -7.72 -10.40
CA GLU A 63 16.19 -8.10 -9.08
C GLU A 63 15.89 -6.96 -8.10
N ILE A 64 15.21 -7.27 -7.00
CA ILE A 64 14.93 -6.31 -5.93
C ILE A 64 16.03 -6.46 -4.88
N LEU A 65 16.88 -5.45 -4.74
CA LEU A 65 17.99 -5.44 -3.81
C LEU A 65 17.57 -5.01 -2.40
N GLU A 66 16.63 -4.07 -2.31
CA GLU A 66 16.14 -3.53 -1.05
C GLU A 66 14.62 -3.49 -1.03
N TYR A 67 14.05 -4.00 0.05
CA TYR A 67 12.60 -4.09 0.24
C TYR A 67 12.08 -2.96 1.13
N PRO A 68 10.78 -2.61 1.01
CA PRO A 68 10.13 -1.65 1.89
C PRO A 68 10.24 -2.03 3.36
N LYS A 69 10.36 -1.03 4.24
CA LYS A 69 10.57 -1.22 5.68
C LYS A 69 9.36 -0.80 6.49
N ILE A 70 9.10 -1.53 7.57
CA ILE A 70 8.02 -1.19 8.49
C ILE A 70 8.45 -0.05 9.41
N VAL A 71 7.74 1.07 9.34
CA VAL A 71 7.99 2.27 10.16
C VAL A 71 7.21 2.19 11.47
N SER A 72 5.96 1.72 11.42
CA SER A 72 5.13 1.57 12.62
C SER A 72 4.22 0.37 12.50
N LEU A 73 4.04 -0.34 13.61
CA LEU A 73 3.10 -1.47 13.75
C LEU A 73 2.10 -1.17 14.84
N LYS A 74 0.85 -1.58 14.59
CA LYS A 74 -0.21 -1.56 15.59
C LYS A 74 -0.06 -2.70 16.60
N ASN A 75 0.45 -3.84 16.14
CA ASN A 75 0.66 -5.04 16.94
C ASN A 75 1.96 -5.71 16.50
N GLU A 76 2.89 -5.86 17.44
CA GLU A 76 4.23 -6.38 17.18
C GLU A 76 4.21 -7.84 16.72
N LYS A 77 3.19 -8.61 17.12
CA LYS A 77 3.05 -10.03 16.73
C LYS A 77 2.82 -10.22 15.24
N ASP A 78 2.32 -9.20 14.55
CA ASP A 78 2.01 -9.25 13.13
C ASP A 78 3.23 -8.87 12.26
N ARG A 79 4.36 -8.49 12.87
CA ARG A 79 5.58 -8.07 12.17
C ARG A 79 6.05 -9.10 11.15
N GLU A 80 6.25 -10.35 11.57
CA GLU A 80 6.82 -11.38 10.69
C GLU A 80 5.93 -11.66 9.47
N ASP A 81 4.61 -11.68 9.66
CA ASP A 81 3.67 -11.88 8.57
C ASP A 81 3.69 -10.71 7.59
N ILE A 82 3.75 -9.49 8.12
CA ILE A 82 3.81 -8.26 7.30
C ILE A 82 5.15 -8.20 6.55
N GLU A 83 6.27 -8.53 7.19
CA GLU A 83 7.57 -8.61 6.51
C GLU A 83 7.55 -9.63 5.37
N LYS A 84 6.98 -10.83 5.58
CA LYS A 84 6.82 -11.82 4.49
C LYS A 84 6.01 -11.28 3.31
N ILE A 85 4.98 -10.48 3.57
CA ILE A 85 4.20 -9.81 2.52
C ILE A 85 5.09 -8.80 1.78
N LEU A 86 5.86 -7.97 2.50
CA LEU A 86 6.73 -6.95 1.92
C LEU A 86 7.89 -7.53 1.09
N HIS A 87 8.32 -8.75 1.42
CA HIS A 87 9.34 -9.49 0.67
C HIS A 87 8.80 -10.28 -0.53
N ASN A 88 7.49 -10.34 -0.72
CA ASN A 88 6.88 -11.05 -1.85
C ASN A 88 6.00 -10.13 -2.72
N PRO A 89 6.59 -9.07 -3.32
CA PRO A 89 5.86 -8.26 -4.27
C PRO A 89 5.60 -9.04 -5.56
N SER A 90 4.49 -8.71 -6.23
CA SER A 90 4.23 -9.10 -7.60
C SER A 90 4.78 -8.03 -8.54
N ILE A 91 5.50 -8.46 -9.57
CA ILE A 91 6.04 -7.58 -10.62
C ILE A 91 5.24 -7.85 -11.88
N GLU A 92 4.51 -6.83 -12.35
CA GLU A 92 3.81 -6.85 -13.63
C GLU A 92 4.64 -6.08 -14.67
N TRP A 93 4.80 -6.67 -15.84
CA TRP A 93 5.56 -6.08 -16.94
C TRP A 93 4.63 -5.61 -18.05
N SER A 94 4.95 -4.47 -18.64
CA SER A 94 4.37 -4.08 -19.95
C SER A 94 4.83 -5.01 -21.06
N LYS A 95 6.13 -5.35 -21.05
CA LYS A 95 6.78 -6.30 -21.94
C LYS A 95 8.12 -6.71 -21.32
N ASN A 96 8.42 -8.00 -21.29
CA ASN A 96 9.67 -8.53 -20.72
C ASN A 96 10.41 -9.54 -21.63
N GLU A 97 9.86 -9.86 -22.80
CA GLU A 97 10.46 -10.76 -23.78
C GLU A 97 10.43 -10.14 -25.19
N ASN A 98 11.26 -10.65 -26.10
CA ASN A 98 11.43 -10.13 -27.46
C ASN A 98 11.78 -8.65 -27.46
N LEU A 99 12.67 -8.29 -26.54
CA LEU A 99 13.14 -6.92 -26.33
C LEU A 99 14.22 -6.56 -27.35
N ARG A 100 14.26 -5.27 -27.68
CA ARG A 100 15.26 -4.67 -28.55
C ARG A 100 16.05 -3.58 -27.87
N ASN A 101 17.30 -3.37 -28.30
CA ASN A 101 18.10 -2.26 -27.78
C ASN A 101 17.41 -0.92 -28.07
N GLY A 102 17.34 -0.06 -27.06
CA GLY A 102 16.70 1.25 -27.13
C GLY A 102 15.19 1.26 -26.87
N GLU A 103 14.55 0.08 -26.73
CA GLU A 103 13.14 -0.06 -26.36
C GLU A 103 12.89 0.41 -24.92
N GLU A 104 11.79 1.12 -24.70
CA GLU A 104 11.35 1.51 -23.35
C GLU A 104 10.39 0.48 -22.81
N ILE A 105 10.69 -0.05 -21.63
CA ILE A 105 9.82 -0.98 -20.92
C ILE A 105 9.44 -0.41 -19.56
N PHE A 106 8.23 -0.72 -19.13
CA PHE A 106 7.69 -0.35 -17.84
C PHE A 106 7.41 -1.60 -17.01
N TYR A 107 7.72 -1.53 -15.73
CA TYR A 107 7.27 -2.50 -14.74
C TYR A 107 6.42 -1.81 -13.68
N TYR A 108 5.54 -2.59 -13.06
CA TYR A 108 4.66 -2.17 -11.98
C TYR A 108 4.90 -3.11 -10.80
N LEU A 109 5.40 -2.56 -9.70
CA LEU A 109 5.51 -3.29 -8.44
C LEU A 109 4.17 -3.23 -7.70
N ARG A 110 3.61 -4.37 -7.32
CA ARG A 110 2.36 -4.43 -6.55
C ARG A 110 2.48 -5.37 -5.37
N TYR A 111 1.74 -5.08 -4.31
CA TYR A 111 1.50 -6.03 -3.21
C TYR A 111 0.05 -6.48 -3.25
N PRO A 112 -0.31 -7.43 -4.13
CA PRO A 112 -1.69 -7.80 -4.39
C PRO A 112 -2.36 -8.53 -3.20
N ASN A 113 -1.56 -9.12 -2.31
CA ASN A 113 -2.07 -9.88 -1.17
C ASN A 113 -1.49 -9.36 0.15
N THR A 114 -2.15 -8.37 0.75
CA THR A 114 -1.87 -7.95 2.14
C THR A 114 -2.59 -8.83 3.17
N GLY A 115 -3.26 -9.90 2.72
CA GLY A 115 -4.03 -10.82 3.56
C GLY A 115 -5.13 -10.09 4.34
N ARG A 116 -5.10 -10.26 5.66
CA ARG A 116 -6.02 -9.57 6.59
C ARG A 116 -5.54 -8.18 7.02
N TYR A 117 -4.32 -7.80 6.65
CA TYR A 117 -3.66 -6.61 7.16
C TYR A 117 -3.98 -5.39 6.30
N ASN A 118 -4.36 -4.31 6.95
CA ASN A 118 -4.48 -3.00 6.34
C ASN A 118 -3.11 -2.30 6.40
N ILE A 119 -2.28 -2.55 5.38
CA ILE A 119 -0.94 -1.96 5.26
C ILE A 119 -1.05 -0.64 4.49
N LYS A 120 -0.55 0.44 5.09
CA LYS A 120 -0.45 1.75 4.43
C LYS A 120 0.99 2.03 4.03
N PHE A 121 1.18 2.30 2.75
CA PHE A 121 2.47 2.73 2.20
C PHE A 121 2.54 4.26 2.23
N ASP A 122 3.75 4.79 2.39
CA ASP A 122 4.01 6.23 2.38
C ASP A 122 3.89 6.86 0.99
N ARG A 123 4.06 6.06 -0.07
CA ARG A 123 3.84 6.43 -1.47
C ARG A 123 3.12 5.33 -2.24
N ASP A 124 2.42 5.72 -3.29
CA ASP A 124 1.78 4.80 -4.23
C ASP A 124 2.81 4.01 -5.04
N TYR A 125 2.38 2.84 -5.51
CA TYR A 125 3.15 2.04 -6.47
C TYR A 125 3.31 2.79 -7.78
N GLY A 126 4.56 3.03 -8.18
CA GLY A 126 4.89 3.72 -9.44
C GLY A 126 5.22 2.75 -10.57
N SER A 127 4.90 3.15 -11.80
CA SER A 127 5.54 2.59 -13.00
C SER A 127 6.90 3.25 -13.17
N THR A 128 7.96 2.47 -13.11
CA THR A 128 9.29 2.97 -13.47
C THR A 128 9.65 2.42 -14.85
N GLY A 129 9.89 3.35 -15.78
CA GLY A 129 10.40 3.01 -17.10
C GLY A 129 11.91 2.79 -17.06
N THR A 130 12.39 1.83 -17.83
CA THR A 130 13.82 1.69 -18.14
C THR A 130 14.01 1.47 -19.63
N ARG A 131 15.20 1.77 -20.11
CA ARG A 131 15.58 1.53 -21.50
C ARG A 131 16.37 0.25 -21.59
N VAL A 132 15.96 -0.63 -22.49
CA VAL A 132 16.67 -1.86 -22.81
C VAL A 132 18.01 -1.49 -23.45
N GLN A 133 19.07 -2.07 -22.91
CA GLN A 133 20.44 -1.84 -23.36
C GLN A 133 21.24 -3.13 -23.24
N ASP A 134 22.42 -3.13 -23.85
CA ASP A 134 23.43 -4.19 -23.74
C ASP A 134 22.97 -5.59 -24.24
N LEU A 135 21.89 -5.66 -25.04
CA LEU A 135 21.55 -6.89 -25.76
C LEU A 135 22.55 -7.14 -26.89
N ILE A 136 22.86 -8.42 -27.13
CA ILE A 136 23.83 -8.84 -28.13
C ILE A 136 23.28 -8.51 -29.53
N PRO A 137 23.97 -7.71 -30.37
CA PRO A 137 23.48 -7.40 -31.70
C PRO A 137 23.28 -8.66 -32.54
N THR A 138 22.11 -8.79 -33.18
CA THR A 138 21.90 -9.77 -34.23
C THR A 138 22.59 -9.27 -35.52
N LYS A 139 23.33 -10.16 -36.19
CA LYS A 139 24.03 -9.87 -37.45
C LYS A 139 23.08 -9.67 -38.62
#